data_AF-A0A9Q9F3N9-F1
#
_entry.id   AF-A0A9Q9F3N9-F1
#
_cell.length_a   1.000
_cell.length_b   1.000
_cell.length_c   1.000
_cell.angle_alpha   90.00
_cell.angle_beta   90.00
_cell.angle_gamma   90.00
#
_symmetry.space_group_name_H-M   'P 1'
#
loop_
_entity.id
_entity.type
_entity.pdbx_description
1 polymer ?
#
loop_
_entity_poly.entity_id
_entity_poly.type
_entity_poly.pdbx_seq_one_letter_code
_entity_poly.pdbx_strand_id
1 'polypeptide(L)'
;MSNNIDTIAYASNPLYSRGRIYKEQEDKYRNCYQRDRDRIIYSTAFRKLQYKTQVFINYNVGDYHRTRLTHSLEVAQIARSLSRRLKLNEDLAEAISLAHDLGHTPFGHTGEYALNDIEENDFKFDHNVQTLRILLLLEKNI
;
A
#
# COMPACT_ATOMS: atom_id res chain seq x y z
N MET A 1 14.45 -21.40 4.89
CA MET A 1 13.53 -20.69 5.81
C MET A 1 14.35 -19.69 6.61
N SER A 2 14.42 -18.44 6.14
CA SER A 2 15.07 -17.36 6.87
C SER A 2 14.11 -16.91 7.97
N ASN A 3 14.20 -17.54 9.14
CA ASN A 3 13.54 -17.01 10.31
C ASN A 3 14.13 -15.61 10.56
N ASN A 4 13.27 -14.60 10.66
CA ASN A 4 13.61 -13.25 11.14
C ASN A 4 14.06 -13.34 12.62
N ILE A 5 15.24 -13.91 12.87
CA ILE A 5 15.80 -14.16 14.21
C ILE A 5 16.29 -12.86 14.88
N ASP A 6 16.24 -11.72 14.18
CA ASP A 6 16.82 -10.45 14.65
C ASP A 6 15.81 -9.31 14.83
N THR A 7 14.51 -9.61 14.90
CA THR A 7 13.50 -8.58 15.22
C THR A 7 13.32 -8.42 16.74
N ILE A 8 13.04 -7.19 17.19
CA ILE A 8 12.82 -6.88 18.61
C ILE A 8 11.46 -7.37 19.11
N ALA A 9 11.30 -7.53 20.42
CA ALA A 9 10.13 -8.18 21.04
C ALA A 9 8.77 -7.56 20.69
N TYR A 10 8.73 -6.26 20.38
CA TYR A 10 7.50 -5.55 20.01
C TYR A 10 7.27 -5.45 18.49
N ALA A 11 8.13 -6.07 17.66
CA ALA A 11 7.92 -6.13 16.22
C ALA A 11 6.81 -7.12 15.86
N SER A 12 6.03 -6.79 14.83
CA SER A 12 5.01 -7.70 14.30
C SER A 12 5.62 -9.00 13.78
N ASN A 13 5.19 -10.13 14.31
CA ASN A 13 5.64 -11.46 13.89
C ASN A 13 4.56 -12.13 13.02
N PRO A 14 4.88 -12.61 11.80
CA PRO A 14 3.91 -13.29 10.95
C PRO A 14 3.30 -14.55 11.59
N LEU A 15 4.02 -15.21 12.51
CA LEU A 15 3.51 -16.39 13.24
C LEU A 15 2.36 -16.05 14.20
N TYR A 16 2.27 -14.79 14.64
CA TYR A 16 1.20 -14.29 15.52
C TYR A 16 0.19 -13.41 14.78
N SER A 17 0.15 -13.49 13.44
CA SER A 17 -0.85 -12.80 12.65
C SER A 17 -2.26 -13.22 13.06
N ARG A 18 -3.21 -12.29 13.01
CA ARG A 18 -4.65 -12.58 13.20
C ARG A 18 -5.26 -13.37 12.04
N GLY A 19 -4.47 -13.62 10.99
CA GLY A 19 -4.91 -14.33 9.80
C GLY A 19 -5.72 -13.44 8.85
N ARG A 20 -6.48 -14.09 7.96
CA ARG A 20 -7.25 -13.45 6.89
C ARG A 20 -8.75 -13.66 7.09
N ILE A 21 -9.56 -12.78 6.51
CA ILE A 21 -11.02 -12.89 6.51
C ILE A 21 -11.44 -14.22 5.86
N TYR A 22 -10.84 -14.55 4.71
CA TYR A 22 -11.04 -15.82 4.03
C TYR A 22 -9.88 -16.76 4.33
N LYS A 23 -10.20 -17.96 4.83
CA LYS A 23 -9.19 -18.99 5.11
C LYS A 23 -8.55 -19.46 3.80
N GLU A 24 -7.23 -19.50 3.80
CA GLU A 24 -6.43 -20.01 2.69
C GLU A 24 -5.36 -20.96 3.23
N GLN A 25 -4.86 -21.84 2.37
CA GLN A 25 -3.74 -22.70 2.73
C GLN A 25 -2.47 -21.87 2.91
N GLU A 26 -1.71 -22.17 3.97
CA GLU A 26 -0.40 -21.55 4.20
C GLU A 26 0.59 -21.91 3.10
N ASP A 27 1.45 -20.96 2.75
CA ASP A 27 2.50 -21.15 1.73
C ASP A 27 3.75 -21.72 2.40
N LYS A 28 4.38 -22.72 1.77
CA LYS A 28 5.55 -23.41 2.31
C LYS A 28 6.79 -22.51 2.37
N TYR A 29 6.87 -21.51 1.50
CA TYR A 29 8.08 -20.72 1.27
C TYR A 29 7.92 -19.25 1.67
N ARG A 30 6.70 -18.71 1.65
CA ARG A 30 6.42 -17.30 1.93
C ARG A 30 5.57 -17.14 3.19
N ASN A 31 5.94 -16.17 4.03
CA ASN A 31 5.12 -15.77 5.17
C ASN A 31 3.90 -14.94 4.73
N CYS A 32 2.94 -14.71 5.64
CA CYS A 32 1.71 -13.99 5.33
C CYS A 32 1.94 -12.57 4.77
N TYR A 33 2.93 -11.83 5.29
CA TYR A 33 3.24 -10.46 4.85
C TYR A 33 3.93 -10.44 3.48
N GLN A 34 4.79 -11.42 3.19
CA GLN A 34 5.38 -11.59 1.86
C GLN A 34 4.30 -11.87 0.81
N ARG A 35 3.32 -12.70 1.15
CA ARG A 35 2.16 -12.95 0.29
C ARG A 35 1.33 -11.69 0.07
N ASP A 36 1.12 -10.88 1.10
CA ASP A 36 0.40 -9.61 0.99
C ASP A 36 1.12 -8.67 0.03
N ARG A 37 2.43 -8.49 0.23
CA ARG A 37 3.27 -7.68 -0.66
C ARG A 37 3.13 -8.13 -2.11
N ASP A 38 3.30 -9.42 -2.38
CA ASP A 38 3.26 -9.95 -3.74
C ASP A 38 1.88 -9.68 -4.38
N ARG A 39 0.79 -9.93 -3.66
CA ARG A 39 -0.58 -9.65 -4.12
C ARG A 39 -0.81 -8.17 -4.44
N ILE A 40 -0.30 -7.29 -3.58
CA ILE A 40 -0.37 -5.83 -3.79
C ILE A 40 0.36 -5.46 -5.09
N ILE A 41 1.60 -5.91 -5.27
CA ILE A 41 2.42 -5.61 -6.47
C ILE A 41 1.72 -6.08 -7.75
N TYR A 42 1.08 -7.25 -7.73
CA TYR A 42 0.39 -7.82 -8.89
C TYR A 42 -1.06 -7.34 -9.06
N SER A 43 -1.57 -6.51 -8.15
CA SER A 43 -2.94 -5.97 -8.23
C SER A 43 -3.10 -4.96 -9.38
N THR A 44 -4.33 -4.87 -9.89
CA THR A 44 -4.67 -3.88 -10.92
C THR A 44 -4.62 -2.46 -10.33
N ALA A 45 -5.04 -2.29 -9.08
CA ALA A 45 -4.95 -1.03 -8.36
C ALA A 45 -3.51 -0.49 -8.28
N PHE A 46 -2.53 -1.35 -7.98
CA PHE A 46 -1.13 -0.93 -7.90
C PHE A 46 -0.57 -0.52 -9.27
N ARG A 47 -0.87 -1.30 -10.34
CA ARG A 47 -0.53 -0.92 -11.72
C ARG A 47 -1.09 0.44 -12.12
N LYS A 48 -2.32 0.77 -11.69
CA LYS A 48 -2.97 2.06 -11.98
C LYS A 48 -2.23 3.26 -11.37
N LEU A 49 -1.39 3.06 -10.34
CA LEU A 49 -0.58 4.14 -9.77
C LEU A 49 0.43 4.72 -10.77
N GLN A 50 0.82 3.96 -11.79
CA GLN A 50 1.69 4.46 -12.87
C GLN A 50 1.04 5.63 -13.62
N TYR A 51 -0.29 5.67 -13.67
CA TYR A 51 -1.06 6.67 -14.42
C TYR A 51 -1.66 7.75 -13.50
N LYS A 52 -1.33 7.75 -12.20
CA LYS A 52 -1.74 8.79 -11.25
C LYS A 52 -0.54 9.67 -10.92
N THR A 53 -0.66 10.97 -11.15
CA THR A 53 0.38 11.94 -10.80
C THR A 53 0.41 12.21 -9.29
N GLN A 54 1.61 12.48 -8.76
CA GLN A 54 1.79 12.99 -7.40
C GLN A 54 1.97 14.52 -7.48
N VAL A 55 0.91 15.25 -7.15
CA VAL A 55 0.83 16.70 -6.84
C VAL A 55 1.86 17.61 -7.54
N PHE A 56 2.00 17.54 -8.86
CA PHE A 56 2.62 18.63 -9.64
C PHE A 56 2.00 18.72 -11.04
N ILE A 57 1.16 19.73 -11.24
CA ILE A 57 0.95 20.35 -12.56
C ILE A 57 1.93 21.51 -12.63
N ASN A 58 3.24 21.23 -12.64
CA ASN A 58 4.25 22.28 -12.77
C ASN A 58 4.55 22.50 -14.25
N TYR A 59 4.30 23.74 -14.67
CA TYR A 59 4.37 24.33 -16.00
C TYR A 59 5.75 24.30 -16.70
N ASN A 60 6.69 23.45 -16.26
CA ASN A 60 8.04 23.41 -16.82
C ASN A 60 8.28 22.09 -17.56
N VAL A 61 8.34 22.21 -18.89
CA VAL A 61 8.80 21.20 -19.84
C VAL A 61 10.23 20.80 -19.44
N GLY A 62 10.42 19.66 -18.77
CA GLY A 62 11.77 19.13 -18.57
C GLY A 62 12.00 18.12 -17.45
N ASP A 63 11.21 18.09 -16.38
CA ASP A 63 11.55 17.30 -15.18
C ASP A 63 10.73 16.02 -15.03
N TYR A 64 11.41 14.93 -14.67
CA TYR A 64 10.86 13.60 -14.38
C TYR A 64 9.64 13.66 -13.44
N HIS A 65 8.44 13.71 -14.01
CA HIS A 65 7.20 13.78 -13.24
C HIS A 65 7.04 12.51 -12.39
N ARG A 66 6.96 12.70 -11.06
CA ARG A 66 6.71 11.61 -10.12
C ARG A 66 5.26 11.13 -10.28
N THR A 67 5.11 9.81 -10.42
CA THR A 67 3.82 9.14 -10.35
C THR A 67 3.62 8.64 -8.93
N ARG A 68 2.39 8.30 -8.57
CA ARG A 68 2.12 7.63 -7.31
C ARG A 68 2.85 6.29 -7.22
N LEU A 69 3.08 5.62 -8.35
CA LEU A 69 3.87 4.40 -8.37
C LEU A 69 5.31 4.66 -7.92
N THR A 70 5.99 5.67 -8.50
CA THR A 70 7.37 5.96 -8.11
C THR A 70 7.46 6.45 -6.67
N HIS A 71 6.46 7.21 -6.21
CA HIS A 71 6.32 7.57 -4.80
C HIS A 71 6.19 6.35 -3.88
N SER A 72 5.25 5.43 -4.15
CA SER A 72 5.07 4.21 -3.34
C SER A 72 6.32 3.34 -3.27
N LEU A 73 7.09 3.26 -4.37
CA LEU A 73 8.36 2.54 -4.39
C LEU A 73 9.43 3.20 -3.51
N GLU A 74 9.52 4.53 -3.51
CA GLU A 74 10.44 5.27 -2.63
C GLU A 74 10.06 5.13 -1.15
N VAL A 75 8.76 5.26 -0.84
CA VAL A 75 8.24 5.05 0.52
C VAL A 75 8.56 3.63 0.99
N ALA A 76 8.33 2.62 0.15
CA ALA A 76 8.65 1.23 0.48
C ALA A 76 10.15 1.02 0.74
N GLN A 77 11.03 1.62 -0.06
CA GLN A 77 12.47 1.55 0.15
C GLN A 77 12.90 2.19 1.48
N ILE A 78 12.35 3.38 1.80
CA ILE A 78 12.63 4.08 3.07
C ILE A 78 12.10 3.26 4.25
N ALA A 79 10.86 2.76 4.17
CA ALA A 79 10.22 1.98 5.22
C ALA A 79 11.00 0.69 5.54
N ARG A 80 11.53 0.00 4.52
CA ARG A 80 12.42 -1.16 4.71
C ARG A 80 13.74 -0.78 5.37
N SER A 81 14.36 0.30 4.92
CA SER A 81 15.63 0.79 5.51
C SER A 81 15.47 1.12 7.00
N LEU A 82 14.37 1.80 7.35
CA LEU A 82 14.02 2.10 8.74
C LEU A 82 13.71 0.83 9.53
N SER A 83 12.91 -0.07 8.97
CA SER A 83 12.54 -1.32 9.63
C SER A 83 13.75 -2.18 9.93
N ARG A 84 14.71 -2.28 9.00
CA ARG A 84 15.97 -3.00 9.24
C ARG A 84 16.80 -2.40 10.37
N ARG A 85 16.98 -1.07 10.38
CA ARG A 85 17.74 -0.37 11.42
C ARG A 85 17.08 -0.48 12.80
N LEU A 86 15.75 -0.48 12.82
CA LEU A 86 14.95 -0.59 14.03
C LEU A 86 14.60 -2.03 14.39
N LYS A 87 15.14 -3.05 13.68
CA LYS A 87 14.83 -4.45 13.91
C LYS A 87 13.30 -4.75 13.92
N LEU A 88 12.55 -4.07 13.05
CA LEU A 88 11.13 -4.30 12.79
C LEU A 88 10.94 -5.24 11.59
N ASN A 89 9.69 -5.64 11.34
CA ASN A 89 9.36 -6.53 10.22
C ASN A 89 9.39 -5.79 8.87
N GLU A 90 10.42 -6.02 8.07
CA GLU A 90 10.60 -5.40 6.75
C GLU A 90 9.46 -5.74 5.77
N ASP A 91 8.99 -7.00 5.75
CA ASP A 91 7.97 -7.46 4.80
C ASP A 91 6.62 -6.76 5.06
N LEU A 92 6.24 -6.60 6.33
CA LEU A 92 5.02 -5.89 6.71
C LEU A 92 5.11 -4.40 6.36
N ALA A 93 6.24 -3.76 6.67
CA ALA A 93 6.45 -2.34 6.38
C ALA A 93 6.42 -2.07 4.86
N GLU A 94 7.03 -2.94 4.07
CA GLU A 94 6.99 -2.90 2.60
C GLU A 94 5.56 -3.06 2.08
N ALA A 95 4.81 -4.08 2.54
CA ALA A 95 3.43 -4.32 2.12
C ALA A 95 2.53 -3.09 2.39
N ILE A 96 2.59 -2.52 3.60
CA ILE A 96 1.82 -1.32 3.95
C ILE A 96 2.20 -0.13 3.05
N SER A 97 3.50 0.08 2.85
CA SER A 97 4.02 1.19 2.04
C SER A 97 3.61 1.10 0.58
N LEU A 98 3.54 -0.11 0.01
CA LEU A 98 3.08 -0.29 -1.36
C LEU A 98 1.57 -0.09 -1.51
N ALA A 99 0.80 -0.39 -0.47
CA ALA A 99 -0.65 -0.32 -0.50
C ALA A 99 -1.24 1.04 -0.10
N HIS A 100 -0.54 1.86 0.69
CA HIS A 100 -1.15 3.04 1.34
C HIS A 100 -1.90 3.97 0.37
N ASP A 101 -1.34 4.12 -0.83
CA ASP A 101 -1.78 5.09 -1.83
C ASP A 101 -2.76 4.54 -2.88
N LEU A 102 -3.21 3.29 -2.76
CA LEU A 102 -4.07 2.64 -3.77
C LEU A 102 -5.41 3.36 -3.98
N GLY A 103 -6.00 3.84 -2.89
CA GLY A 103 -7.33 4.45 -2.83
C GLY A 103 -7.39 5.90 -3.28
N HIS A 104 -6.26 6.54 -3.57
CA HIS A 104 -6.28 7.93 -4.02
C HIS A 104 -7.06 8.11 -5.31
N THR A 105 -7.88 9.16 -5.33
CA THR A 105 -8.59 9.65 -6.50
C THR A 105 -7.64 10.11 -7.61
N PRO A 106 -8.11 10.18 -8.87
CA PRO A 106 -7.47 11.03 -9.87
C PRO A 106 -7.24 12.44 -9.31
N PHE A 107 -6.14 13.08 -9.70
CA PHE A 107 -5.76 14.43 -9.21
C PHE A 107 -5.50 14.54 -7.70
N GLY A 108 -5.33 13.42 -6.98
CA GLY A 108 -5.00 13.43 -5.56
C GLY A 108 -6.06 14.14 -4.71
N HIS A 109 -5.63 14.95 -3.74
CA HIS A 109 -6.56 15.58 -2.78
C HIS A 109 -7.62 16.45 -3.45
N THR A 110 -7.33 17.08 -4.59
CA THR A 110 -8.35 17.83 -5.34
C THR A 110 -9.51 16.94 -5.79
N GLY A 111 -9.21 15.72 -6.22
CA GLY A 111 -10.26 14.74 -6.56
C GLY A 111 -11.05 14.28 -5.34
N GLU A 112 -10.39 14.16 -4.19
CA GLU A 112 -11.04 13.80 -2.92
C GLU A 112 -11.95 14.93 -2.42
N TYR A 113 -11.52 16.19 -2.50
CA TYR A 113 -12.37 17.35 -2.22
C TYR A 113 -13.56 17.42 -3.17
N ALA A 114 -13.33 17.24 -4.48
CA ALA A 114 -14.42 17.25 -5.46
C ALA A 114 -15.45 16.14 -5.22
N LEU A 115 -15.03 14.95 -4.79
CA LEU A 115 -15.96 13.89 -4.39
C LEU A 115 -16.75 14.26 -3.13
N ASN A 116 -16.08 14.89 -2.16
CA ASN A 116 -16.73 15.33 -0.93
C ASN A 116 -17.72 16.48 -1.14
N ASP A 117 -17.50 17.34 -2.15
CA ASP A 117 -18.39 18.46 -2.45
C ASP A 117 -19.70 18.03 -3.14
N ILE A 118 -19.71 16.88 -3.82
CA ILE A 118 -20.90 16.34 -4.51
C ILE A 118 -21.64 15.27 -3.69
N GLU A 119 -21.08 14.84 -2.57
CA GLU A 119 -21.71 13.83 -1.72
C GLU A 119 -22.82 14.47 -0.88
N GLU A 120 -24.05 14.02 -1.08
CA GLU A 120 -25.24 14.57 -0.38
C GLU A 120 -25.44 13.97 1.02
N ASN A 121 -24.66 12.96 1.39
CA ASN A 121 -24.74 12.26 2.67
C ASN A 121 -23.62 12.69 3.63
N ASP A 122 -23.76 12.39 4.91
CA ASP A 122 -22.73 12.68 5.94
C ASP A 122 -21.40 11.91 5.77
N PHE A 123 -21.26 11.09 4.73
CA PHE A 123 -20.08 10.26 4.49
C PHE A 123 -19.06 10.97 3.60
N LYS A 124 -17.95 11.40 4.19
CA LYS A 124 -16.83 11.94 3.40
C LYS A 124 -15.98 10.80 2.80
N PHE A 125 -15.65 10.92 1.53
CA PHE A 125 -14.61 10.14 0.87
C PHE A 125 -13.28 10.35 1.58
N ASP A 126 -12.62 9.23 1.90
CA ASP A 126 -11.28 9.14 2.46
C ASP A 126 -10.48 8.10 1.66
N HIS A 127 -9.34 8.51 1.12
CA HIS A 127 -8.52 7.63 0.29
C HIS A 127 -7.99 6.39 1.04
N ASN A 128 -7.75 6.44 2.36
CA ASN A 128 -7.33 5.28 3.16
C ASN A 128 -8.46 4.27 3.29
N VAL A 129 -9.69 4.76 3.54
CA VAL A 129 -10.88 3.90 3.55
C VAL A 129 -11.09 3.28 2.17
N GLN A 130 -10.86 4.06 1.11
CA GLN A 130 -10.93 3.55 -0.26
C GLN A 130 -9.82 2.53 -0.55
N THR A 131 -8.61 2.69 -0.01
CA THR A 131 -7.53 1.68 -0.09
C THR A 131 -8.01 0.35 0.50
N LEU A 132 -8.60 0.36 1.69
CA LEU A 132 -9.17 -0.84 2.31
C LEU A 132 -10.30 -1.44 1.47
N ARG A 133 -11.22 -0.60 0.97
CA ARG A 133 -12.32 -1.06 0.09
C ARG A 133 -11.77 -1.73 -1.18
N ILE A 134 -10.72 -1.19 -1.77
CA ILE A 134 -10.06 -1.79 -2.94
C ILE A 134 -9.53 -3.18 -2.59
N LEU A 135 -8.73 -3.28 -1.52
CA LEU A 135 -8.05 -4.52 -1.13
C LEU A 135 -9.01 -5.62 -0.67
N LEU A 136 -10.10 -5.25 0.00
CA LEU A 136 -11.02 -6.21 0.62
C LEU A 136 -12.19 -6.61 -0.29
N LEU A 137 -12.64 -5.71 -1.17
CA LEU A 137 -13.92 -5.86 -1.87
C LEU A 137 -13.85 -5.69 -3.39
N LEU A 138 -13.04 -4.76 -3.91
CA LEU A 138 -13.09 -4.40 -5.33
C LEU A 138 -12.10 -5.17 -6.21
N GLU A 139 -10.90 -5.45 -5.70
CA GLU A 139 -9.93 -6.24 -6.45
C GLU A 139 -10.30 -7.72 -6.36
N LYS A 140 -10.66 -8.31 -7.51
CA LYS A 140 -11.17 -9.69 -7.59
C LYS A 140 -10.09 -10.77 -7.60
N ASN A 141 -8.81 -10.37 -7.69
CA ASN A 141 -7.67 -11.26 -7.90
C ASN A 141 -6.52 -11.05 -6.88
N ILE A 142 -6.85 -10.70 -5.64
CA ILE A 142 -5.88 -10.63 -4.52
C ILE A 142 -5.87 -11.97 -3.79
#